data_AF-A0A812GME3-F1
#
_entry.id   AF-A0A812GME3-F1
#
_cell.length_a   1.000
_cell.length_b   1.000
_cell.length_c   1.000
_cell.angle_alpha   90.00
_cell.angle_beta   90.00
_cell.angle_gamma   90.00
#
_symmetry.space_group_name_H-M   'P 1'
#
loop_
_entity.id
_entity.type
_entity.pdbx_description
1 polymer ?
#
loop_
_entity_poly.entity_id
_entity_poly.type
_entity_poly.pdbx_seq_one_letter_code
_entity_poly.pdbx_strand_id
1 'polypeptide(L)' 'RNFFLTAHFGLSVPPDCSITVGGDERPWKEDDCIVLDTSFLHSTKNESDEDRFVLVVDFWHPDLTVPERE' A
#
# COMPACT_ATOMS: atom_id res chain seq x y z
N ARG A 1 -15.72 -2.21 -1.71
CA ARG A 1 -14.94 -1.75 -2.89
C ARG A 1 -13.66 -2.56 -2.89
N ASN A 2 -13.71 -3.81 -3.36
CA ASN A 2 -12.61 -4.79 -3.33
C ASN A 2 -12.17 -5.19 -4.75
N PHE A 3 -12.50 -4.36 -5.74
CA PHE A 3 -12.12 -4.58 -7.14
C PHE A 3 -10.66 -4.18 -7.42
N PHE A 4 -10.03 -3.46 -6.50
CA PHE A 4 -8.66 -2.99 -6.64
C PHE A 4 -7.79 -3.53 -5.50
N LEU A 5 -6.54 -3.82 -5.84
CA LEU A 5 -5.43 -3.91 -4.90
C LEU A 5 -4.54 -2.68 -5.10
N THR A 6 -3.84 -2.28 -4.03
CA THR A 6 -2.99 -1.10 -4.04
C THR A 6 -1.55 -1.54 -3.78
N ALA A 7 -0.64 -1.24 -4.70
CA ALA A 7 0.80 -1.37 -4.51
C ALA A 7 1.38 -0.07 -3.95
N HIS A 8 2.22 -0.18 -2.93
CA HIS A 8 3.02 0.90 -2.36
C HIS A 8 4.48 0.57 -2.59
N PHE A 9 5.15 1.31 -3.48
CA PHE A 9 6.58 1.20 -3.74
C PHE A 9 7.34 2.34 -3.06
N GLY A 10 8.32 2.00 -2.21
CA GLY A 10 9.09 3.01 -1.47
C GLY A 10 10.13 3.71 -2.35
N LEU A 11 9.97 5.02 -2.56
CA LEU A 11 10.93 5.82 -3.33
C LEU A 11 12.02 6.44 -2.46
N SER A 12 11.64 6.90 -1.27
CA SER A 12 12.52 7.46 -0.25
C SER A 12 11.78 7.30 1.07
N VAL A 13 12.25 6.41 1.92
CA VAL A 13 11.51 5.99 3.12
C VAL A 13 12.40 6.12 4.36
N PRO A 14 12.18 7.14 5.20
CA PRO A 14 12.89 7.26 6.47
C PRO A 14 12.47 6.13 7.44
N PRO A 15 13.24 5.90 8.52
CA PRO A 15 12.86 4.96 9.59
C PRO A 15 11.47 5.24 10.18
N ASP A 16 10.92 4.30 10.94
CA ASP A 16 9.69 4.49 11.73
C ASP A 16 8.45 4.90 10.91
N CYS A 17 8.40 4.42 9.67
CA CYS A 17 7.27 4.55 8.75
C CYS A 17 6.57 3.20 8.54
N SER A 18 5.29 3.09 8.91
CA SER A 18 4.52 1.85 8.76
C SER A 18 3.08 2.06 8.28
N ILE A 19 2.55 1.02 7.66
CA ILE A 19 1.13 0.88 7.32
C ILE A 19 0.56 -0.35 8.00
N THR A 20 -0.62 -0.21 8.59
CA THR A 20 -1.38 -1.31 9.14
C THR A 20 -2.61 -1.52 8.27
N VAL A 21 -2.83 -2.75 7.79
CA VAL A 21 -4.01 -3.11 6.98
C VAL A 21 -4.61 -4.39 7.55
N GLY A 22 -5.91 -4.36 7.89
CA GLY A 22 -6.59 -5.55 8.41
C GLY A 22 -6.03 -6.09 9.75
N GLY A 23 -5.26 -5.26 10.48
CA GLY A 23 -4.57 -5.65 11.71
C GLY A 23 -3.11 -6.06 11.53
N ASP A 24 -2.64 -6.23 10.28
CA ASP A 24 -1.25 -6.54 9.98
C ASP A 24 -0.44 -5.26 9.72
N GLU A 25 0.51 -4.95 10.62
CA GLU A 25 1.45 -3.85 10.45
C GLU A 25 2.65 -4.28 9.59
N ARG A 26 3.05 -3.40 8.67
CA ARG A 26 4.19 -3.58 7.76
C ARG A 26 4.96 -2.26 7.63
N PRO A 27 6.29 -2.24 7.79
CA PRO A 27 7.10 -1.08 7.48
C PRO A 27 7.23 -0.91 5.97
N TRP A 28 7.26 0.33 5.48
CA TRP A 28 7.76 0.57 4.12
C TRP A 28 9.27 0.40 4.07
N LYS A 29 9.79 0.04 2.89
CA LYS A 29 11.21 -0.01 2.60
C LYS A 29 11.46 0.66 1.27
N GLU A 30 12.58 1.36 1.17
CA GLU A 30 13.06 1.93 -0.08
C GLU A 30 13.40 0.81 -1.07
N ASP A 31 13.11 1.02 -2.35
CA ASP A 31 13.27 0.07 -3.45
C ASP A 31 12.49 -1.26 -3.30
N ASP A 32 11.50 -1.31 -2.41
CA ASP A 32 10.64 -2.49 -2.19
C ASP A 32 9.16 -2.14 -2.37
N CYS A 33 8.34 -3.16 -2.65
CA CYS A 33 6.92 -3.02 -2.88
C CYS A 33 6.09 -3.84 -1.89
N ILE A 34 5.03 -3.24 -1.37
CA ILE A 34 4.00 -3.93 -0.59
C ILE A 34 2.69 -3.84 -1.35
N VAL A 35 2.03 -4.98 -1.55
CA VAL A 35 0.68 -5.04 -2.13
C VAL A 35 -0.32 -5.24 -1.01
N LEU A 36 -1.36 -4.40 -0.99
CA LEU A 36 -2.33 -4.29 0.08
C LEU A 36 -3.75 -4.31 -0.50
N ASP A 37 -4.68 -4.97 0.18
CA ASP A 37 -6.11 -4.75 -0.05
C ASP A 37 -6.58 -3.59 0.83
N THR A 38 -6.68 -2.40 0.25
CA THR A 38 -7.09 -1.17 0.95
C THR A 38 -8.60 -1.10 1.21
N SER A 39 -9.38 -2.13 0.83
CA SER A 39 -10.78 -2.26 1.23
C SER A 39 -10.94 -2.64 2.71
N PHE A 40 -9.90 -3.21 3.32
CA PHE A 40 -9.80 -3.39 4.77
C PHE A 40 -9.47 -2.07 5.47
N LEU A 41 -9.82 -1.98 6.76
CA LEU A 41 -9.42 -0.84 7.59
C LEU A 41 -7.89 -0.72 7.59
N HIS A 42 -7.42 0.48 7.27
CA HIS A 42 -6.00 0.77 7.18
C HIS A 42 -5.65 2.11 7.82
N SER A 43 -4.42 2.21 8.32
CA SER A 43 -3.85 3.43 8.88
C SER A 43 -2.36 3.51 8.58
N THR A 44 -1.84 4.72 8.50
CA THR A 44 -0.43 5.00 8.21
C THR A 44 0.20 5.75 9.37
N LYS A 45 1.44 5.40 9.72
CA LYS A 45 2.29 6.14 10.64
C LYS A 45 3.50 6.70 9.89
N ASN A 46 3.84 7.94 10.21
CA ASN A 46 5.14 8.53 9.89
C ASN A 46 5.64 9.17 11.19
N GLU A 47 6.43 8.44 11.95
CA GLU A 47 7.01 8.92 13.22
C GLU A 47 8.43 9.45 13.03
N SER A 48 8.89 9.57 11.78
CA SER A 48 10.18 10.18 11.45
C SER A 48 10.08 11.71 11.39
N ASP A 49 11.24 12.37 11.47
CA ASP A 49 11.38 13.82 11.28
C ASP A 49 11.52 14.22 9.79
N GLU A 50 11.35 13.26 8.86
CA GLU A 50 11.56 13.43 7.43
C GLU A 50 10.31 13.08 6.60
N ASP A 51 10.26 13.61 5.36
CA ASP A 51 9.21 13.27 4.43
C ASP A 51 9.37 11.84 3.91
N ARG A 52 8.26 11.10 3.86
CA ARG A 52 8.19 9.77 3.24
C ARG A 52 7.57 9.87 1.84
N PHE A 53 8.31 9.43 0.82
CA PHE A 53 7.83 9.36 -0.55
C PHE A 53 7.56 7.91 -0.98
N VAL A 54 6.29 7.64 -1.32
CA VAL A 54 5.83 6.32 -1.78
C VAL A 54 5.06 6.50 -3.08
N LEU A 55 5.36 5.67 -4.08
CA LEU A 55 4.54 5.56 -5.29
C LEU A 55 3.36 4.63 -4.99
N VAL A 56 2.15 5.15 -5.13
CA VAL A 56 0.90 4.39 -4.94
C VAL A 56 0.30 4.06 -6.29
N VAL A 57 0.04 2.77 -6.54
CA VAL A 57 -0.54 2.28 -7.79
C VAL A 57 -1.72 1.36 -7.46
N ASP A 58 -2.91 1.74 -7.89
CA ASP A 58 -4.08 0.87 -7.87
C ASP A 58 -4.12 0.01 -9.14
N PHE A 59 -4.40 -1.28 -8.99
CA PHE A 59 -4.58 -2.22 -10.08
C PHE A 59 -5.72 -3.19 -9.79
N TRP A 60 -6.32 -3.75 -10.84
CA TRP A 60 -7.43 -4.68 -10.70
C TRP A 60 -7.06 -5.89 -9.86
N HIS A 61 -7.97 -6.30 -8.98
CA HIS A 61 -7.85 -7.55 -8.24
C HIS A 61 -7.69 -8.70 -9.26
N PRO A 62 -6.72 -9.61 -9.07
CA PRO A 62 -6.36 -10.62 -10.08
C PRO A 62 -7.54 -11.53 -10.46
N ASP A 63 -8.45 -11.76 -9.50
CA ASP A 63 -9.62 -12.63 -9.70
C ASP A 63 -10.74 -12.00 -10.55
N LEU A 64 -10.66 -10.72 -10.91
CA LEU A 64 -11.66 -10.11 -11.78
C LEU A 64 -11.52 -10.63 -13.21
N THR A 65 -12.63 -11.04 -13.80
CA THR A 65 -12.76 -11.35 -15.22
C THR A 65 -12.62 -10.08 -16.06
N VAL A 66 -12.38 -10.22 -17.36
CA VAL A 66 -12.28 -9.07 -18.27
C VAL A 66 -13.56 -8.22 -18.27
N PRO A 67 -14.78 -8.79 -18.36
CA PRO A 67 -16.02 -8.01 -18.30
C PRO A 67 -16.23 -7.27 -16.97
N GLU A 68 -15.66 -7.74 -15.87
CA GLU A 68 -15.75 -7.06 -14.56
C GLU A 68 -14.79 -5.86 -14.45
N ARG A 69 -13.86 -5.70 -15.41
CA ARG A 69 -12.90 -4.58 -15.47
C ARG A 69 -13.31 -3.48 -16.45
N GLU A 70 -14.36 -3.69 -17.24
CA GLU A 70 -14.94 -2.73 -18.19
C GLU A 70 -16.04 -1.88 -17.55
#